data_AF-A0AA43GP52-F1
#
_entry.id   AF-A0AA43GP52-F1
#
_cell.length_a   1.000
_cell.length_b   1.000
_cell.length_c   1.000
_cell.angle_alpha   90.00
_cell.angle_beta   90.00
_cell.angle_gamma   90.00
#
_symmetry.space_group_name_H-M   'P 1'
#
loop_
_entity.id
_entity.type
_entity.pdbx_description
1 polymer ?
#
loop_
_entity_poly.entity_id
_entity_poly.type
_entity_poly.pdbx_seq_one_letter_code
_entity_poly.pdbx_strand_id
1 'polypeptide(L)' 'MRPPEVQGTSPLALLPLHDQVKTKRAVVLTPTAWQNIKEEAKMRGISASQLVEEWGRRLKSPTANPHI' A
#
# COMPACT_ATOMS: atom_id res chain seq x y z
N MET A 1 -41.16 -9.76 39.15
CA MET A 1 -39.69 -9.64 39.04
C MET A 1 -39.27 -10.20 37.69
N ARG A 2 -38.77 -9.38 36.76
CA ARG A 2 -38.19 -9.83 35.48
C ARG A 2 -36.67 -9.90 35.65
N PRO A 3 -35.97 -10.94 35.16
CA PRO A 3 -34.50 -10.95 35.17
C PRO A 3 -33.97 -9.93 34.14
N PRO A 4 -32.79 -9.34 34.36
CA PRO A 4 -32.18 -8.43 33.40
C PRO A 4 -31.62 -9.21 32.22
N GLU A 5 -32.05 -8.85 31.01
CA GLU A 5 -31.45 -9.34 29.77
C GLU A 5 -29.99 -8.89 29.73
N VAL A 6 -29.08 -9.86 29.82
CA VAL A 6 -27.65 -9.65 29.67
C VAL A 6 -27.41 -9.30 28.20
N GLN A 7 -27.15 -8.02 27.93
CA GLN A 7 -26.85 -7.52 26.60
C GLN A 7 -25.70 -8.34 26.02
N GLY A 8 -26.00 -9.08 24.95
CA GLY A 8 -25.04 -9.85 24.19
C GLY A 8 -23.86 -8.97 23.84
N THR A 9 -22.67 -9.44 24.20
CA THR A 9 -21.38 -8.89 23.80
C THR A 9 -21.40 -8.57 22.32
N SER A 10 -21.31 -7.28 22.00
CA SER A 10 -21.09 -6.82 20.63
C SER A 10 -19.82 -7.50 20.09
N PRO A 11 -19.88 -8.28 19.00
CA PRO A 11 -18.68 -8.86 18.40
C PRO A 11 -17.94 -7.75 17.64
N LEU A 12 -17.27 -6.85 18.38
CA LEU A 12 -16.28 -5.92 17.85
C LEU A 12 -14.92 -6.64 17.74
N ALA A 13 -14.85 -7.70 16.95
CA ALA A 13 -13.58 -8.38 16.71
C ALA A 13 -13.46 -8.81 15.25
N LEU A 14 -12.42 -8.28 14.62
CA LEU A 14 -11.97 -8.47 13.25
C LEU A 14 -12.84 -7.85 12.15
N LEU A 15 -12.74 -6.52 12.04
CA LEU A 15 -12.54 -5.97 10.70
C LEU A 15 -11.30 -6.68 10.13
N PRO A 16 -11.37 -7.27 8.91
CA PRO A 16 -10.17 -7.78 8.29
C PRO A 16 -9.22 -6.59 8.18
N LEU A 17 -8.06 -6.68 8.85
CA LEU A 17 -6.92 -5.86 8.48
C LEU A 17 -6.82 -6.04 6.97
N HIS A 18 -7.04 -4.95 6.23
CA HIS A 18 -6.93 -4.93 4.79
C HIS A 18 -5.46 -5.23 4.48
N ASP A 19 -5.14 -6.52 4.46
CA ASP A 19 -3.94 -7.06 3.89
C ASP A 19 -4.04 -6.60 2.44
N GLN A 20 -3.30 -5.54 2.09
CA GLN A 20 -3.11 -5.18 0.70
C GLN A 20 -2.27 -6.30 0.11
N VAL A 21 -2.92 -7.43 -0.15
CA VAL A 21 -2.31 -8.61 -0.72
C VAL A 21 -1.73 -8.13 -2.03
N LYS A 22 -0.39 -8.12 -2.10
CA LYS A 22 0.33 -7.67 -3.29
C LYS A 22 -0.09 -8.58 -4.44
N THR A 23 -0.98 -8.10 -5.29
CA THR A 23 -1.35 -8.84 -6.49
C THR A 23 -0.19 -8.77 -7.48
N LYS A 24 0.25 -9.91 -8.00
CA LYS A 24 1.26 -9.95 -9.06
C LYS A 24 0.71 -9.26 -10.31
N ARG A 25 1.42 -8.22 -10.76
CA ARG A 25 1.16 -7.50 -12.02
C ARG A 25 2.48 -7.41 -12.78
N ALA A 26 2.42 -7.53 -14.10
CA ALA A 26 3.57 -7.41 -14.98
C ALA A 26 3.42 -6.17 -15.85
N VAL A 27 4.52 -5.45 -16.04
CA VAL A 27 4.63 -4.33 -16.99
C VAL A 27 5.84 -4.59 -17.87
N VAL A 28 5.73 -4.29 -19.16
CA VAL A 28 6.84 -4.39 -20.10
C VAL A 28 7.63 -3.10 -20.05
N LEU A 29 8.95 -3.21 -19.90
CA LEU A 29 9.88 -2.09 -19.80
C LEU A 29 10.95 -2.23 -20.89
N THR A 30 11.49 -1.10 -21.35
CA THR A 30 12.71 -1.13 -22.15
C THR A 30 13.89 -1.60 -21.29
N PRO A 31 14.93 -2.22 -21.88
CA PRO A 31 16.10 -2.66 -21.13
C PRO A 31 16.74 -1.53 -20.32
N THR A 32 16.84 -0.33 -20.90
CA THR A 32 17.38 0.86 -20.24
C THR A 32 16.52 1.31 -19.06
N ALA A 33 15.19 1.33 -19.21
CA ALA A 33 14.29 1.70 -18.11
C ALA A 33 14.40 0.70 -16.94
N TRP A 34 14.49 -0.59 -17.23
CA TRP A 34 14.71 -1.61 -16.21
C TRP A 34 16.07 -1.46 -15.52
N GLN A 35 17.11 -1.13 -16.27
CA GLN A 35 18.44 -0.87 -15.69
C GLN A 35 18.42 0.32 -14.74
N ASN A 36 17.83 1.44 -15.14
CA ASN A 36 17.71 2.63 -14.29
C ASN A 36 16.94 2.32 -13.00
N ILE A 37 15.85 1.55 -13.07
CA ILE A 37 15.08 1.12 -11.89
C ILE A 37 15.95 0.28 -10.94
N LYS A 38 16.75 -0.65 -11.46
CA LYS A 38 17.65 -1.47 -10.64
C LYS A 38 18.75 -0.64 -9.99
N GLU A 39 19.35 0.27 -10.73
CA GLU A 39 20.42 1.14 -10.24
C GLU A 39 19.91 2.06 -9.13
N GLU A 40 18.75 2.69 -9.33
CA GLU A 40 18.12 3.54 -8.31
C GLU A 40 17.75 2.75 -7.05
N ALA A 41 17.17 1.56 -7.21
CA ALA A 41 16.83 0.69 -6.09
C ALA A 41 18.10 0.28 -5.30
N LYS A 42 19.19 -0.05 -6.01
CA LYS A 42 20.48 -0.39 -5.41
C LYS A 42 21.09 0.80 -4.66
N MET A 43 21.07 1.99 -5.24
CA MET A 43 21.59 3.21 -4.59
C MET A 43 20.83 3.53 -3.29
N ARG A 44 19.52 3.30 -3.27
CA ARG A 44 18.67 3.50 -2.08
C ARG A 44 18.67 2.33 -1.09
N GLY A 45 19.29 1.20 -1.43
CA GLY A 45 19.27 -0.02 -0.60
C GLY A 45 17.89 -0.68 -0.50
N ILE A 46 17.00 -0.45 -1.46
CA ILE A 46 15.64 -1.02 -1.51
C ILE A 46 15.47 -1.98 -2.69
N SER A 47 14.37 -2.74 -2.71
CA SER A 47 14.01 -3.56 -3.86
C SER A 47 13.37 -2.73 -4.98
N ALA A 48 13.52 -3.17 -6.23
CA ALA A 48 12.84 -2.55 -7.37
C ALA A 48 11.30 -2.52 -7.20
N SER A 49 10.71 -3.56 -6.59
CA SER A 49 9.28 -3.58 -6.27
C SER A 49 8.87 -2.49 -5.27
N GLN A 50 9.69 -2.26 -4.24
CA GLN A 50 9.47 -1.21 -3.26
C GLN A 50 9.60 0.18 -3.89
N LEU A 51 10.59 0.37 -4.78
CA LEU A 51 10.74 1.61 -5.54
C LEU A 51 9.48 1.91 -6.39
N VAL A 52 8.93 0.90 -7.08
CA VAL A 52 7.71 1.05 -7.89
C VAL A 52 6.48 1.32 -7.02
N GLU A 53 6.36 0.68 -5.86
CA GLU A 53 5.27 0.93 -4.91
C GLU A 53 5.33 2.36 -4.35
N GLU A 54 6.51 2.86 -3.97
CA GLU A 54 6.70 4.24 -3.52
C GLU A 54 6.32 5.25 -4.61
N TRP A 55 6.76 5.01 -5.85
CA TRP A 55 6.39 5.84 -6.99
C TRP A 55 4.87 5.84 -7.19
N GLY A 56 4.23 4.67 -7.17
CA GLY A 56 2.77 4.54 -7.31
C GLY A 56 1.98 5.23 -6.20
N ARG A 57 2.50 5.26 -4.96
CA ARG A 57 1.88 6.01 -3.85
C ARG A 57 1.90 7.52 -4.10
N ARG A 58 3.00 8.05 -4.63
CA ARG A 58 3.13 9.48 -4.96
C ARG A 58 2.15 9.94 -6.03
N LEU A 59 1.76 9.08 -6.97
CA LEU A 59 0.74 9.40 -7.97
C LEU A 59 -0.64 9.66 -7.36
N LYS A 60 -0.95 9.01 -6.22
CA LYS A 60 -2.22 9.15 -5.51
C LYS A 60 -2.21 10.27 -4.48
N SER A 61 -1.05 10.84 -4.17
CA SER A 61 -0.96 12.04 -3.35
C SER A 61 -1.28 13.22 -4.26
N PRO A 62 -2.47 13.85 -4.17
CA PRO A 62 -2.57 15.23 -4.61
C PRO A 62 -1.50 15.96 -3.83
N THR A 63 -0.53 16.52 -4.53
CA THR A 63 0.44 17.43 -3.95
C THR A 63 -0.36 18.46 -3.17
N ALA A 64 -0.32 18.38 -1.84
CA ALA A 64 -0.91 19.39 -0.99
C ALA A 64 -0.23 20.70 -1.37
N ASN A 65 -1.05 21.62 -1.90
CA ASN A 65 -0.78 22.97 -2.39
C ASN A 65 -0.07 23.16 -3.75
N PRO A 66 -0.86 23.42 -4.80
CA PRO A 66 -0.48 24.25 -5.94
C PRO A 66 -0.80 25.75 -5.77
N HIS A 67 -1.09 26.27 -4.57
CA HIS A 67 -1.37 27.70 -4.39
C HIS A 67 -0.44 28.38 -3.39
N ILE A 68 0.18 29.44 -3.92
CA ILE A 68 0.92 30.56 -3.34
C ILE A 68 0.20 31.14 -2.13
#